data_AF-A0A7W5K4G5-F1
#
_entry.id   AF-A0A7W5K4G5-F1
#
_cell.length_a   1.000
_cell.length_b   1.000
_cell.length_c   1.000
_cell.angle_alpha   90.00
_cell.angle_beta   90.00
_cell.angle_gamma   90.00
#
_symmetry.space_group_name_H-M   'P 1'
#
loop_
_entity.id
_entity.type
_entity.pdbx_description
1 polymer ?
#
loop_
_entity_poly.entity_id
_entity_poly.type
_entity_poly.pdbx_seq_one_letter_code
_entity_poly.pdbx_strand_id
1 'polypeptide(L)'
;MVRNFQRIGSISNAHVGRDFEAAAKSILAAAGIEVEENHPVEVGVGQMKKLHAFDLGSDAPPVLVECKSHRWTSGDNVPSAKVTVWNEAMYYFCCAPSHYRKVFFVLRDTRRRNGETLASYYMRTYGHLIPDDVEIWELDQETGQCEVVRSSNN
;
A
#
# COMPACT_ATOMS: atom_id res chain seq x y z
N MET A 1 -8.15 0.92 30.96
CA MET A 1 -7.53 -0.32 30.46
C MET A 1 -6.96 -0.03 29.08
N VAL A 2 -5.63 -0.03 28.92
CA VAL A 2 -4.97 0.29 27.65
C VAL A 2 -5.14 -0.91 26.71
N ARG A 3 -6.12 -0.85 25.80
CA ARG A 3 -6.23 -1.83 24.70
C ARG A 3 -5.22 -1.44 23.64
N ASN A 4 -3.99 -1.93 23.74
CA ASN A 4 -3.02 -1.74 22.67
C ASN A 4 -3.56 -2.39 21.39
N PHE A 5 -3.77 -1.59 20.34
CA PHE A 5 -4.18 -2.02 19.00
C PHE A 5 -3.05 -2.74 18.24
N GLN A 6 -2.14 -3.38 18.98
CA GLN A 6 -0.97 -4.08 18.49
C GLN A 6 -1.40 -5.47 18.00
N ARG A 7 -0.78 -5.96 16.92
CA ARG A 7 -1.02 -7.34 16.49
C ARG A 7 -0.60 -8.32 17.59
N ILE A 8 -1.45 -9.30 17.84
CA ILE A 8 -1.19 -10.35 18.83
C ILE A 8 0.09 -11.08 18.41
N GLY A 9 1.09 -11.09 19.28
CA GLY A 9 2.38 -11.75 19.03
C GLY A 9 3.42 -10.92 18.27
N SER A 10 3.14 -9.67 17.88
CA SER A 10 4.14 -8.80 17.23
C SER A 10 4.91 -7.95 18.23
N ILE A 11 6.14 -7.55 17.89
CA ILE A 11 6.96 -6.63 18.71
C ILE A 11 6.35 -5.22 18.75
N SER A 12 5.86 -4.72 17.62
CA SER A 12 5.08 -3.48 17.49
C SER A 12 4.40 -3.42 16.11
N ASN A 13 3.41 -2.54 15.93
CA ASN A 13 2.81 -2.34 14.60
C ASN A 13 3.82 -1.75 13.59
N ALA A 14 4.77 -0.93 14.04
CA ALA A 14 5.82 -0.38 13.20
C ALA A 14 6.83 -1.46 12.75
N HIS A 15 7.11 -2.44 13.60
CA HIS A 15 7.95 -3.59 13.22
C HIS A 15 7.28 -4.41 12.12
N VAL A 16 5.98 -4.70 12.27
CA VAL A 16 5.21 -5.44 11.26
C VAL A 16 5.10 -4.67 9.94
N GLY A 17 5.08 -3.33 9.98
CA GLY A 17 5.18 -2.48 8.79
C GLY A 17 6.50 -2.71 8.05
N ARG A 18 7.62 -2.57 8.76
CA ARG A 18 8.96 -2.74 8.20
C ARG A 18 9.21 -4.15 7.62
N ASP A 19 8.75 -5.20 8.31
CA ASP A 19 8.89 -6.57 7.79
C ASP A 19 8.10 -6.75 6.48
N PHE A 20 6.94 -6.08 6.38
CA PHE A 20 6.13 -6.10 5.17
C PHE A 20 6.76 -5.29 4.03
N GLU A 21 7.33 -4.12 4.33
CA GLU A 21 8.10 -3.32 3.36
C GLU A 21 9.31 -4.10 2.81
N ALA A 22 10.03 -4.82 3.67
CA ALA A 22 11.15 -5.69 3.27
C ALA A 22 10.70 -6.85 2.35
N ALA A 23 9.56 -7.46 2.66
CA ALA A 23 8.96 -8.49 1.80
C ALA A 23 8.53 -7.92 0.45
N ALA A 24 7.87 -6.75 0.44
CA ALA A 24 7.46 -6.06 -0.78
C ALA A 24 8.67 -5.73 -1.67
N LYS A 25 9.74 -5.18 -1.09
CA LYS A 25 11.01 -4.90 -1.78
C LYS A 25 11.60 -6.15 -2.43
N SER A 26 11.62 -7.28 -1.71
CA SER A 26 12.14 -8.55 -2.23
C SER A 26 11.30 -9.09 -3.39
N ILE A 27 9.97 -8.97 -3.31
CA ILE A 27 9.04 -9.38 -4.37
C ILE A 27 9.19 -8.50 -5.62
N LEU A 28 9.31 -7.18 -5.42
CA LEU A 28 9.53 -6.23 -6.52
C LEU A 28 10.87 -6.51 -7.22
N ALA A 29 11.95 -6.73 -6.46
CA ALA A 29 13.25 -7.10 -7.02
C ALA A 29 13.18 -8.42 -7.82
N ALA A 30 12.47 -9.43 -7.31
CA ALA A 30 12.24 -10.69 -8.03
C ALA A 30 11.43 -10.49 -9.34
N ALA A 31 10.61 -9.44 -9.42
CA ALA A 31 9.91 -9.01 -10.62
C ALA A 31 10.74 -8.06 -11.51
N GLY A 32 12.02 -7.81 -11.19
CA GLY A 32 12.92 -6.93 -11.92
C GLY A 32 12.73 -5.43 -11.64
N ILE A 33 12.09 -5.07 -10.52
CA ILE A 33 11.83 -3.70 -10.09
C ILE A 33 12.69 -3.40 -8.87
N GLU A 34 13.87 -2.85 -9.10
CA GLU A 34 14.79 -2.45 -8.03
C GLU A 34 14.33 -1.15 -7.37
N VAL A 35 14.23 -1.16 -6.04
CA VAL A 35 13.76 -0.03 -5.22
C VAL A 35 14.56 0.13 -3.93
N GLU A 36 14.65 1.37 -3.47
CA GLU A 36 15.23 1.77 -2.20
C GLU A 36 14.13 2.11 -1.18
N GLU A 37 14.46 2.09 0.11
CA GLU A 37 13.52 2.41 1.19
C GLU A 37 13.45 3.93 1.42
N ASN A 38 12.31 4.43 1.89
CA ASN A 38 12.11 5.84 2.25
C ASN A 38 12.45 6.82 1.11
N HIS A 39 12.03 6.51 -0.10
CA HIS A 39 12.38 7.28 -1.30
C HIS A 39 11.65 8.65 -1.30
N PRO A 40 12.38 9.77 -1.19
CA PRO A 40 11.76 11.09 -1.02
C PRO A 40 11.41 11.72 -2.36
N VAL A 41 10.15 12.13 -2.53
CA VAL A 41 9.67 12.83 -3.72
C VAL A 41 8.89 14.07 -3.33
N GLU A 42 9.05 15.15 -4.10
CA GLU A 42 8.25 16.36 -3.96
C GLU A 42 6.81 16.11 -4.41
N VAL A 43 5.86 16.18 -3.46
CA VAL A 43 4.43 16.03 -3.72
C VAL A 43 3.68 17.31 -3.36
N GLY A 44 2.59 17.59 -4.07
CA GLY A 44 1.65 18.65 -3.72
C GLY A 44 0.67 18.96 -4.84
N VAL A 45 -0.56 19.38 -4.50
CA VAL A 45 -1.60 19.71 -5.49
C VAL A 45 -1.28 20.96 -6.30
N GLY A 46 -0.70 21.97 -5.66
CA GLY A 46 -0.39 23.26 -6.27
C GLY A 46 1.10 23.46 -6.52
N GLN A 47 1.52 24.72 -6.53
CA GLN A 47 2.93 25.12 -6.67
C GLN A 47 3.77 24.81 -5.42
N MET A 48 3.15 24.83 -4.23
CA MET A 48 3.84 24.42 -3.01
C MET A 48 3.99 22.91 -2.99
N LYS A 49 5.23 22.44 -2.96
CA LYS A 49 5.60 21.03 -2.80
C LYS A 49 6.22 20.79 -1.43
N LYS A 50 6.09 19.56 -0.95
CA LYS A 50 6.76 19.06 0.25
C LYS A 50 7.36 17.68 -0.07
N LEU A 51 8.53 17.38 0.48
CA LEU A 51 9.05 16.03 0.45
C LEU A 51 8.13 15.07 1.21
N HIS A 52 7.68 14.05 0.50
CA HIS A 52 7.02 12.87 1.03
C HIS A 52 7.94 11.67 0.77
N ALA A 53 8.23 10.91 1.82
CA ALA A 53 9.00 9.68 1.69
C ALA A 53 8.03 8.53 1.41
N PHE A 54 8.05 8.04 0.18
CA PHE A 54 7.37 6.80 -0.18
C PHE A 54 8.07 5.62 0.50
N ASP A 55 7.29 4.62 0.91
CA ASP A 55 7.82 3.44 1.63
C ASP A 55 8.96 2.79 0.83
N LEU A 56 8.78 2.63 -0.49
CA LEU A 56 9.84 2.23 -1.43
C LEU A 56 9.80 3.07 -2.72
N GLY A 57 10.93 3.21 -3.42
CA GLY A 57 10.96 3.84 -4.74
C GLY A 57 12.33 3.84 -5.42
N SER A 58 12.37 4.31 -6.67
CA SER A 58 13.60 4.50 -7.46
C SER A 58 13.35 5.61 -8.49
N ASP A 59 14.42 6.33 -8.87
CA ASP A 59 14.38 7.30 -9.97
C ASP A 59 14.70 6.67 -11.33
N ALA A 60 15.32 5.48 -11.34
CA ALA A 60 15.82 4.84 -12.55
C ALA A 60 15.74 3.29 -12.45
N PRO A 61 14.71 2.66 -13.05
CA PRO A 61 13.54 3.29 -13.65
C PRO A 61 12.64 3.96 -12.59
N PRO A 62 11.88 5.02 -12.94
CA PRO A 62 11.09 5.77 -11.99
C PRO A 62 9.90 4.95 -11.47
N VAL A 63 9.90 4.60 -10.20
CA VAL A 63 8.82 3.88 -9.51
C VAL A 63 8.62 4.39 -8.07
N LEU A 64 7.36 4.46 -7.63
CA LEU A 64 6.97 4.80 -6.27
C LEU A 64 6.06 3.73 -5.70
N VAL A 65 6.28 3.36 -4.44
CA VAL A 65 5.54 2.31 -3.76
C VAL A 65 5.10 2.76 -2.36
N GLU A 66 3.82 2.58 -2.07
CA GLU A 66 3.27 2.69 -0.72
C GLU A 66 2.85 1.28 -0.26
N CYS A 67 3.38 0.86 0.87
CA CYS A 67 3.16 -0.43 1.48
C CYS A 67 2.13 -0.32 2.61
N LYS A 68 1.06 -1.12 2.60
CA LYS A 68 0.10 -1.15 3.71
C LYS A 68 -0.30 -2.58 4.06
N SER A 69 0.20 -3.06 5.19
CA SER A 69 -0.11 -4.41 5.69
C SER A 69 -1.44 -4.51 6.47
N HIS A 70 -2.38 -3.58 6.25
CA HIS A 70 -3.60 -3.49 7.05
C HIS A 70 -4.51 -4.72 6.92
N ARG A 71 -5.33 -4.97 7.96
CA ARG A 71 -6.24 -6.12 8.05
C ARG A 71 -7.66 -5.65 8.36
N TRP A 72 -8.65 -6.47 8.04
CA TRP A 72 -9.99 -6.38 8.58
C TRP A 72 -9.96 -6.37 10.12
N THR A 73 -10.95 -5.74 10.73
CA THR A 73 -11.04 -5.75 12.19
C THR A 73 -11.36 -7.16 12.70
N SER A 74 -10.99 -7.47 13.94
CA SER A 74 -11.29 -8.77 14.57
C SER A 74 -12.80 -9.08 14.64
N GLY A 75 -13.63 -8.04 14.70
CA GLY A 75 -15.09 -8.14 14.66
C GLY A 75 -15.68 -8.17 13.26
N ASP A 76 -14.86 -8.35 12.21
CA ASP A 76 -15.30 -8.41 10.81
C ASP A 76 -15.96 -7.12 10.29
N ASN A 77 -15.72 -6.00 10.97
CA ASN A 77 -16.12 -4.65 10.54
C ASN A 77 -15.05 -4.01 9.64
N VAL A 78 -15.48 -3.02 8.84
CA VAL A 78 -14.59 -2.21 8.00
C VAL A 78 -13.58 -1.46 8.88
N PRO A 79 -12.27 -1.56 8.60
CA PRO A 79 -11.26 -0.82 9.34
C PRO A 79 -11.18 0.63 8.82
N SER A 80 -12.20 1.46 9.09
CA SER A 80 -12.35 2.79 8.46
C SER A 80 -11.12 3.69 8.60
N ALA A 81 -10.49 3.72 9.77
CA ALA A 81 -9.26 4.49 9.98
C ALA A 81 -8.09 4.03 9.08
N LYS A 82 -8.03 2.74 8.75
CA LYS A 82 -7.02 2.18 7.84
C LYS A 82 -7.32 2.49 6.39
N VAL A 83 -8.60 2.49 6.03
CA VAL A 83 -9.08 2.93 4.71
C VAL A 83 -8.80 4.41 4.49
N THR A 84 -8.92 5.26 5.52
CA THR A 84 -8.54 6.67 5.42
C THR A 84 -7.05 6.84 5.04
N VAL A 85 -6.16 6.02 5.61
CA VAL A 85 -4.74 6.03 5.23
C VAL A 85 -4.54 5.59 3.78
N TRP A 86 -5.37 4.69 3.26
CA TRP A 86 -5.31 4.29 1.85
C TRP A 86 -5.76 5.42 0.92
N ASN A 87 -6.80 6.18 1.31
CA ASN A 87 -7.21 7.39 0.57
C ASN A 87 -6.07 8.42 0.53
N GLU A 88 -5.36 8.59 1.65
CA GLU A 88 -4.20 9.49 1.72
C GLU A 88 -3.07 9.03 0.80
N ALA A 89 -2.77 7.72 0.75
CA ALA A 89 -1.79 7.17 -0.19
C ALA A 89 -2.17 7.46 -1.66
N MET A 90 -3.46 7.30 -2.02
CA MET A 90 -3.94 7.66 -3.36
C MET A 90 -3.75 9.15 -3.65
N TYR A 91 -3.96 10.01 -2.66
CA TYR A 91 -3.74 11.45 -2.79
C TYR A 91 -2.25 11.79 -3.00
N TYR A 92 -1.34 11.12 -2.27
CA TYR A 92 0.10 11.26 -2.52
C TYR A 92 0.48 10.80 -3.93
N PHE A 93 -0.03 9.66 -4.41
CA PHE A 93 0.18 9.20 -5.78
C PHE A 93 -0.36 10.16 -6.84
N CYS A 94 -1.54 10.74 -6.62
CA CYS A 94 -2.12 11.74 -7.51
C CYS A 94 -1.27 13.02 -7.57
N CYS A 95 -0.67 13.41 -6.45
CA CYS A 95 0.16 14.61 -6.34
C CYS A 95 1.64 14.40 -6.73
N ALA A 96 2.06 13.16 -6.97
CA ALA A 96 3.42 12.82 -7.37
C ALA A 96 3.64 13.08 -8.88
N PRO A 97 4.90 13.32 -9.31
CA PRO A 97 5.20 13.50 -10.72
C PRO A 97 4.70 12.32 -11.58
N SER A 98 4.09 12.62 -12.73
CA SER A 98 3.39 11.63 -13.56
C SER A 98 4.28 10.62 -14.28
N HIS A 99 5.61 10.82 -14.28
CA HIS A 99 6.55 9.93 -14.94
C HIS A 99 6.91 8.69 -14.09
N TYR A 100 6.56 8.69 -12.79
CA TYR A 100 6.75 7.52 -11.95
C TYR A 100 5.65 6.49 -12.21
N ARG A 101 6.05 5.23 -12.33
CA ARG A 101 5.15 4.09 -12.13
C ARG A 101 4.73 4.05 -10.67
N LYS A 102 3.45 3.82 -10.37
CA LYS A 102 2.92 3.90 -9.00
C LYS A 102 2.31 2.57 -8.59
N VAL A 103 2.82 2.00 -7.50
CA VAL A 103 2.38 0.69 -6.99
C VAL A 103 1.87 0.84 -5.57
N PHE A 104 0.61 0.50 -5.35
CA PHE A 104 0.07 0.35 -4.01
C PHE A 104 0.15 -1.12 -3.59
N PHE A 105 1.09 -1.42 -2.71
CA PHE A 105 1.43 -2.78 -2.30
C PHE A 105 0.77 -3.10 -0.97
N VAL A 106 -0.18 -4.03 -0.96
CA VAL A 106 -1.04 -4.28 0.22
C VAL A 106 -1.06 -5.74 0.63
N LEU A 107 -1.30 -5.97 1.92
CA LEU A 107 -1.53 -7.32 2.43
C LEU A 107 -2.87 -7.84 1.90
N ARG A 108 -2.87 -9.06 1.38
CA ARG A 108 -4.08 -9.84 1.14
C ARG A 108 -4.66 -10.28 2.47
N ASP A 109 -5.70 -9.61 2.92
CA ASP A 109 -6.45 -9.98 4.12
C ASP A 109 -7.92 -10.18 3.77
N THR A 110 -8.40 -11.39 4.00
CA THR A 110 -9.71 -11.86 3.56
C THR A 110 -10.74 -11.73 4.68
N ARG A 111 -11.88 -11.13 4.36
CA ARG A 111 -13.00 -10.97 5.28
C ARG A 111 -13.66 -12.32 5.56
N ARG A 112 -13.91 -12.63 6.84
CA ARG A 112 -14.37 -13.97 7.26
C ARG A 112 -15.77 -14.31 6.75
N ARG A 113 -16.64 -13.31 6.68
CA ARG A 113 -18.07 -13.52 6.37
C ARG A 113 -18.34 -13.86 4.91
N ASN A 114 -17.59 -13.27 3.98
CA ASN A 114 -17.91 -13.33 2.55
C ASN A 114 -16.69 -13.57 1.65
N GLY A 115 -15.48 -13.70 2.21
CA GLY A 115 -14.27 -13.92 1.42
C GLY A 115 -13.77 -12.69 0.66
N GLU A 116 -14.34 -11.51 0.87
CA GLU A 116 -13.88 -10.28 0.20
C GLU A 116 -12.53 -9.83 0.78
N THR A 117 -11.53 -9.59 -0.08
CA THR A 117 -10.26 -9.02 0.37
C THR A 117 -10.40 -7.55 0.72
N LEU A 118 -9.52 -7.01 1.58
CA LEU A 118 -9.56 -5.58 1.90
C LEU A 118 -9.30 -4.71 0.65
N ALA A 119 -8.44 -5.17 -0.27
CA ALA A 119 -8.19 -4.50 -1.54
C ALA A 119 -9.43 -4.48 -2.45
N SER A 120 -10.11 -5.61 -2.63
CA SER A 120 -11.33 -5.68 -3.43
C SER A 120 -12.46 -4.83 -2.85
N TYR A 121 -12.63 -4.81 -1.52
CA TYR A 121 -13.54 -3.90 -0.84
C TYR A 121 -13.21 -2.43 -1.12
N TYR A 122 -11.93 -2.07 -1.05
CA TYR A 122 -11.46 -0.71 -1.30
C TYR A 122 -11.72 -0.28 -2.73
N MET A 123 -11.36 -1.09 -3.72
CA MET A 123 -11.61 -0.80 -5.13
C MET A 123 -13.11 -0.63 -5.42
N ARG A 124 -13.97 -1.48 -4.85
CA ARG A 124 -15.43 -1.41 -5.05
C ARG A 124 -16.04 -0.15 -4.43
N THR A 125 -15.53 0.31 -3.29
CA THR A 125 -16.17 1.38 -2.48
C THR A 125 -15.52 2.75 -2.68
N TYR A 126 -14.20 2.76 -2.91
CA TYR A 126 -13.34 3.95 -3.02
C TYR A 126 -12.60 4.01 -4.36
N GLY A 127 -12.98 3.20 -5.35
CA GLY A 127 -12.33 3.17 -6.66
C GLY A 127 -12.24 4.53 -7.35
N HIS A 128 -13.19 5.43 -7.07
CA HIS A 128 -13.19 6.81 -7.55
C HIS A 128 -12.03 7.67 -7.02
N LEU A 129 -11.31 7.21 -6.00
CA LEU A 129 -10.12 7.88 -5.46
C LEU A 129 -8.82 7.28 -6.00
N ILE A 130 -8.86 6.15 -6.69
CA ILE A 130 -7.65 5.46 -7.19
C ILE A 130 -7.28 6.09 -8.54
N PRO A 131 -6.12 6.76 -8.67
CA PRO A 131 -5.65 7.27 -9.95
C PRO A 131 -5.51 6.15 -11.00
N ASP A 132 -5.72 6.47 -12.26
CA ASP A 132 -5.69 5.48 -13.36
C ASP A 132 -4.30 4.87 -13.59
N ASP A 133 -3.25 5.57 -13.17
CA ASP A 133 -1.85 5.16 -13.26
C ASP A 133 -1.33 4.42 -12.00
N VAL A 134 -2.22 4.09 -11.05
CA VAL A 134 -1.87 3.32 -9.85
C VAL A 134 -2.24 1.85 -10.02
N GLU A 135 -1.22 1.00 -9.90
CA GLU A 135 -1.35 -0.45 -9.78
C GLU A 135 -1.64 -0.85 -8.32
N ILE A 136 -2.36 -1.94 -8.11
CA ILE A 136 -2.57 -2.53 -6.77
C ILE A 136 -2.07 -3.96 -6.79
N TRP A 137 -1.12 -4.25 -5.90
CA TRP A 137 -0.50 -5.55 -5.72
C TRP A 137 -0.90 -6.10 -4.35
N GLU A 138 -1.49 -7.30 -4.31
CA GLU A 138 -1.86 -8.00 -3.08
C GLU A 138 -0.85 -9.11 -2.78
N LEU A 139 -0.26 -9.09 -1.59
CA LEU A 139 0.61 -10.15 -1.08
C LEU A 139 -0.13 -11.01 -0.05
N ASP A 140 -0.25 -12.30 -0.32
CA ASP A 140 -0.58 -13.29 0.68
C ASP A 140 0.69 -13.69 1.46
N GLN A 141 0.80 -13.26 2.72
CA GLN A 141 1.96 -13.57 3.56
C GLN A 141 2.04 -15.05 3.99
N GLU A 142 0.95 -15.81 3.90
CA GLU A 142 0.95 -17.23 4.28
C GLU A 142 1.53 -18.09 3.15
N THR A 143 1.18 -17.77 1.90
CA THR A 143 1.66 -18.50 0.72
C THR A 143 2.88 -17.87 0.07
N GLY A 144 3.17 -16.59 0.37
CA GLY A 144 4.18 -15.78 -0.32
C GLY A 144 3.78 -15.36 -1.73
N GLN A 145 2.54 -15.63 -2.16
CA GLN A 145 2.06 -15.30 -3.49
C GLN A 145 1.67 -13.82 -3.57
N CYS A 146 2.12 -13.16 -4.63
CA CYS A 146 1.74 -11.79 -4.94
C CYS A 146 0.97 -11.73 -6.26
N GLU A 147 -0.16 -11.03 -6.26
CA GLU A 147 -1.04 -10.86 -7.41
C GLU A 147 -1.26 -9.38 -7.72
N VAL A 148 -1.21 -9.01 -8.99
CA VAL A 148 -1.63 -7.67 -9.45
C VAL A 148 -3.15 -7.69 -9.62
N VAL A 149 -3.87 -7.15 -8.63
CA VAL A 149 -5.35 -7.15 -8.61
C VAL A 149 -5.96 -5.96 -9.35
N ARG A 150 -5.13 -4.95 -9.64
CA ARG A 150 -5.44 -3.85 -10.56
C ARG A 150 -4.18 -3.44 -11.31
N SER A 151 -4.24 -3.46 -12.64
CA SER A 151 -3.24 -2.85 -13.51
C SER A 151 -3.55 -1.38 -13.74
N SER A 152 -2.53 -0.59 -14.05
CA SER A 152 -2.70 0.77 -14.57
C SER A 152 -3.35 0.73 -15.95
N ASN A 153 -4.21 1.71 -16.25
CA ASN A 153 -4.93 1.81 -17.54
C ASN A 153 -4.22 2.70 -18.58
N ASN A 154 -2.93 2.99 -18.43
CA ASN A 154 -2.17 3.82 -19.36
C ASN A 154 -1.75 3.06 -20.62
#